data_AF-A0A7S4RMB8-F1
#
_entry.id   AF-A0A7S4RMB8-F1
#
_cell.length_a   1.000
_cell.length_b   1.000
_cell.length_c   1.000
_cell.angle_alpha   90.00
_cell.angle_beta   90.00
_cell.angle_gamma   90.00
#
_symmetry.space_group_name_H-M   'P 1'
#
loop_
_entity.id
_entity.type
_entity.pdbx_description
1 polymer ?
#
loop_
_entity_poly.entity_id
_entity_poly.type
_entity_poly.pdbx_seq_one_letter_code
_entity_poly.pdbx_strand_id
1 'polypeptide(L)'
;MAGRLSLSSVSAALLLGVARGSPYMKCGEGVHLCGVLTLESGLGSGAYHHHQVGVHGLWPETGHNGNSECIRPKNSTADPTKVYPCYHQASHSTAQLLWFERHEWEKHGACAGVADEHDYFTQVCSLTQAPAKTMEDARLAGRDLQGMADALSKAGYPIWYVDSETEQVLLAACAGSDHRWVISEAADFPSKCAGGRPSPGPSPSPGPAGTCVHGQRGPRCHSDSDCSGLKGCVRCSHHGHCTDVPIFESEMLV
;
A
#
# COMPACT_ATOMS: atom_id res chain seq x y z
N MET A 1 -1.06 16.20 70.77
CA MET A 1 -0.04 15.96 69.74
C MET A 1 -0.69 15.10 68.66
N ALA A 2 -0.99 15.70 67.51
CA ALA A 2 -1.70 15.03 66.40
C ALA A 2 -0.68 14.34 65.50
N GLY A 3 -0.81 13.02 65.33
CA GLY A 3 -0.06 12.24 64.35
C GLY A 3 -0.76 12.27 62.98
N ARG A 4 -0.03 12.65 61.94
CA ARG A 4 -0.50 12.68 60.54
C ARG A 4 0.27 11.65 59.69
N LEU A 5 -0.50 11.00 58.80
CA LEU A 5 -0.15 10.44 57.48
C LEU A 5 0.77 9.20 57.50
N SER A 6 0.52 8.14 56.72
CA SER A 6 0.33 8.17 55.27
C SER A 6 -0.45 6.96 54.77
N LEU A 7 -1.43 7.17 53.89
CA LEU A 7 -2.08 6.14 53.09
C LEU A 7 -1.27 5.96 51.81
N SER A 8 -0.64 4.79 51.64
CA SER A 8 0.01 4.40 50.38
C SER A 8 -1.04 3.99 49.36
N SER A 9 -1.22 4.82 48.33
CA SER A 9 -1.98 4.45 47.13
C SER A 9 -1.21 3.40 46.33
N VAL A 10 -1.76 2.19 46.23
CA VAL A 10 -1.28 1.16 45.31
C VAL A 10 -1.91 1.45 43.95
N SER A 11 -1.13 2.04 43.04
CA SER A 11 -1.54 2.19 41.64
C SER A 11 -1.56 0.82 40.98
N ALA A 12 -2.76 0.34 40.64
CA ALA A 12 -2.93 -0.82 39.77
C ALA A 12 -2.50 -0.44 38.35
N ALA A 13 -1.34 -0.92 37.92
CA ALA A 13 -0.95 -0.86 36.51
C ALA A 13 -1.83 -1.84 35.73
N LEU A 14 -2.74 -1.30 34.91
CA LEU A 14 -3.49 -2.08 33.93
C LEU A 14 -2.49 -2.57 32.87
N LEU A 15 -2.08 -3.84 32.97
CA LEU A 15 -1.42 -4.54 31.87
C LEU A 15 -2.46 -4.76 30.78
N LEU A 16 -2.60 -3.78 29.88
CA LEU A 16 -3.26 -3.97 28.60
C LEU A 16 -2.40 -4.99 27.82
N GLY A 17 -2.78 -6.27 27.93
CA GLY A 17 -2.21 -7.31 27.09
C GLY A 17 -2.41 -6.91 25.63
N VAL A 18 -1.31 -6.75 24.90
CA VAL A 18 -1.35 -6.56 23.45
C VAL A 18 -1.96 -7.84 22.88
N ALA A 19 -3.22 -7.75 22.47
CA ALA A 19 -3.85 -8.83 21.71
C ALA A 19 -2.97 -9.03 20.47
N ARG A 20 -2.33 -10.22 20.36
CA ARG A 20 -1.66 -10.63 19.13
C ARG A 20 -2.72 -10.63 18.04
N GLY A 21 -2.70 -9.59 17.21
CA GLY A 21 -3.55 -9.49 16.03
C GLY A 21 -3.35 -10.72 15.15
N SER A 22 -4.38 -11.06 14.38
CA SER A 22 -4.26 -12.06 13.32
C SER A 22 -3.03 -11.74 12.45
N PRO A 23 -2.20 -12.71 12.05
CA PRO A 23 -1.12 -12.47 11.09
C PRO A 23 -1.65 -11.97 9.74
N TYR A 24 -2.95 -12.17 9.49
CA TYR A 24 -3.66 -11.66 8.33
C TYR A 24 -3.86 -10.14 8.36
N MET A 25 -3.28 -9.41 7.40
CA MET A 25 -3.46 -7.98 7.24
C MET A 25 -4.74 -7.63 6.48
N LYS A 26 -5.57 -6.77 7.08
CA LYS A 26 -6.73 -6.15 6.41
C LYS A 26 -6.38 -4.72 6.01
N CYS A 27 -6.37 -4.42 4.72
CA CYS A 27 -6.05 -3.09 4.20
C CYS A 27 -7.05 -2.00 4.63
N GLY A 28 -8.28 -2.39 4.96
CA GLY A 28 -9.36 -1.46 5.27
C GLY A 28 -10.13 -1.01 4.03
N GLU A 29 -11.19 -0.24 4.25
CA GLU A 29 -12.10 0.19 3.18
C GLU A 29 -11.40 1.12 2.17
N GLY A 30 -11.56 0.82 0.88
CA GLY A 30 -11.04 1.66 -0.22
C GLY A 30 -9.53 1.57 -0.43
N VAL A 31 -8.81 0.76 0.35
CA VAL A 31 -7.37 0.57 0.22
C VAL A 31 -7.11 -0.70 -0.59
N HIS A 32 -6.46 -0.53 -1.75
CA HIS A 32 -6.17 -1.64 -2.65
C HIS A 32 -4.84 -2.34 -2.35
N LEU A 33 -3.88 -1.61 -1.80
CA LEU A 33 -2.54 -2.09 -1.53
C LEU A 33 -2.17 -1.84 -0.06
N CYS A 34 -1.90 -2.92 0.66
CA CYS A 34 -1.31 -2.87 1.99
C CYS A 34 -0.29 -3.99 2.17
N GLY A 35 0.62 -3.80 3.10
CA GLY A 35 1.69 -4.75 3.31
C GLY A 35 2.63 -4.37 4.42
N VAL A 36 3.80 -4.99 4.41
CA VAL A 36 4.85 -4.76 5.39
C VAL A 36 6.15 -4.34 4.73
N LEU A 37 6.83 -3.35 5.29
CA LEU A 37 8.25 -3.14 5.07
C LEU A 37 9.02 -3.95 6.10
N THR A 38 9.81 -4.91 5.64
CA THR A 38 10.55 -5.85 6.47
C THR A 38 12.02 -5.43 6.58
N LEU A 39 12.49 -5.26 7.82
CA LEU A 39 13.86 -4.86 8.14
C LEU A 39 14.54 -5.95 8.96
N GLU A 40 15.74 -6.35 8.52
CA GLU A 40 16.57 -7.34 9.18
C GLU A 40 17.47 -6.67 10.21
N SER A 41 17.46 -7.17 11.44
CA SER A 41 18.36 -6.67 12.48
C SER A 41 19.84 -7.02 12.22
N GLY A 42 20.09 -8.07 11.44
CA GLY A 42 21.39 -8.71 11.25
C GLY A 42 21.88 -9.55 12.44
N LEU A 43 21.07 -9.70 13.49
CA LEU A 43 21.35 -10.57 14.64
C LEU A 43 20.95 -12.04 14.42
N GLY A 44 20.29 -12.32 13.29
CA GLY A 44 19.81 -13.65 12.94
C GLY A 44 20.93 -14.65 12.67
N SER A 45 20.52 -15.79 12.10
CA SER A 45 21.42 -16.86 11.69
C SER A 45 21.43 -17.04 10.17
N GLY A 46 22.46 -17.68 9.63
CA GLY A 46 22.56 -17.97 8.20
C GLY A 46 22.52 -16.68 7.36
N ALA A 47 21.59 -16.61 6.40
CA ALA A 47 21.41 -15.45 5.52
C ALA A 47 21.00 -14.16 6.28
N TYR A 48 20.40 -14.30 7.46
CA TYR A 48 19.97 -13.19 8.31
C TYR A 48 21.07 -12.69 9.27
N HIS A 49 22.26 -13.31 9.22
CA HIS A 49 23.40 -12.89 10.03
C HIS A 49 24.32 -11.97 9.24
N HIS A 50 24.32 -10.68 9.58
CA HIS A 50 25.16 -9.68 8.92
C HIS A 50 25.43 -8.49 9.83
N HIS A 51 26.44 -7.68 9.51
CA HIS A 51 27.00 -6.69 10.44
C HIS A 51 26.20 -5.40 10.59
N GLN A 52 25.17 -5.18 9.78
CA GLN A 52 24.42 -3.91 9.72
C GLN A 52 22.93 -4.20 9.69
N VAL A 53 22.06 -3.26 10.04
CA VAL A 53 20.63 -3.40 9.72
C VAL A 53 20.45 -3.35 8.20
N GLY A 54 19.64 -4.28 7.68
CA GLY A 54 19.36 -4.41 6.26
C GLY A 54 17.87 -4.32 5.95
N VAL A 55 17.53 -3.98 4.71
CA VAL A 55 16.17 -4.22 4.21
C VAL A 55 16.07 -5.67 3.71
N HIS A 56 14.96 -6.33 4.04
CA HIS A 56 14.59 -7.57 3.37
C HIS A 56 13.75 -7.22 2.14
N GLY A 57 12.60 -6.56 2.35
CA GLY A 57 11.74 -6.13 1.26
C GLY A 57 10.45 -5.44 1.69
N LEU A 58 9.65 -5.08 0.70
CA LEU A 58 8.30 -4.55 0.86
C LEU A 58 7.32 -5.57 0.31
N TRP A 59 6.49 -6.13 1.18
CA TRP A 59 5.66 -7.28 0.84
C TRP A 59 4.20 -6.89 0.89
N PRO A 60 3.52 -6.75 -0.26
CA PRO A 60 2.08 -6.70 -0.31
C PRO A 60 1.49 -7.95 0.35
N GLU A 61 0.67 -7.77 1.37
CA GLU A 61 0.09 -8.86 2.16
C GLU A 61 -1.13 -9.41 1.38
N THR A 62 -0.85 -10.25 0.38
CA THR A 62 -1.85 -10.87 -0.50
C THR A 62 -2.22 -12.28 -0.03
N GLY A 63 -3.36 -12.80 -0.49
CA GLY A 63 -3.71 -14.21 -0.33
C GLY A 63 -3.90 -14.64 1.13
N HIS A 64 -3.06 -15.57 1.61
CA HIS A 64 -3.15 -16.07 3.00
C HIS A 64 -2.64 -15.06 4.03
N ASN A 65 -1.87 -14.07 3.59
CA ASN A 65 -1.24 -13.08 4.44
C ASN A 65 -2.09 -11.82 4.60
N GLY A 66 -3.01 -11.56 3.68
CA GLY A 66 -3.90 -10.41 3.78
C GLY A 66 -4.84 -10.27 2.58
N ASN A 67 -5.56 -9.14 2.53
CA ASN A 67 -6.46 -8.81 1.43
C ASN A 67 -5.91 -7.72 0.51
N SER A 68 -4.61 -7.46 0.51
CA SER A 68 -4.00 -6.61 -0.52
C SER A 68 -4.28 -7.21 -1.89
N GLU A 69 -4.63 -6.35 -2.84
CA GLU A 69 -4.69 -6.76 -4.24
C GLU A 69 -3.28 -7.01 -4.77
N CYS A 70 -3.16 -7.91 -5.75
CA CYS A 70 -1.95 -8.02 -6.55
C CYS A 70 -2.12 -7.15 -7.79
N ILE A 71 -1.57 -5.93 -7.76
CA ILE A 71 -1.59 -5.02 -8.89
C ILE A 71 -0.27 -5.14 -9.64
N ARG A 72 -0.33 -5.63 -10.89
CA ARG A 72 0.86 -5.85 -11.72
C ARG A 72 1.50 -4.52 -12.18
N PRO A 73 2.81 -4.54 -12.49
CA PRO A 73 3.49 -3.37 -13.01
C PRO A 73 2.88 -2.86 -14.31
N LYS A 74 2.82 -1.54 -14.46
CA LYS A 74 2.21 -0.91 -15.65
C LYS A 74 3.14 -0.90 -16.85
N ASN A 75 4.44 -0.73 -16.64
CA ASN A 75 5.41 -0.46 -17.70
C ASN A 75 6.25 -1.69 -18.04
N SER A 76 6.79 -2.38 -17.02
CA SER A 76 7.76 -3.46 -17.22
C SER A 76 7.69 -4.48 -16.10
N THR A 77 7.88 -5.76 -16.46
CA THR A 77 8.10 -6.87 -15.51
C THR A 77 9.54 -7.39 -15.55
N ALA A 78 10.46 -6.67 -16.20
CA ALA A 78 11.85 -7.08 -16.32
C ALA A 78 12.55 -7.09 -14.96
N ASP A 79 13.56 -7.96 -14.84
CA ASP A 79 14.35 -8.09 -13.61
C ASP A 79 15.29 -6.91 -13.38
N PRO A 80 15.61 -6.59 -12.10
CA PRO A 80 16.65 -5.65 -11.78
C PRO A 80 18.01 -6.09 -12.34
N THR A 81 18.72 -5.14 -12.95
CA THR A 81 20.05 -5.35 -13.55
C THR A 81 21.18 -4.63 -12.80
N LYS A 82 20.83 -3.91 -11.71
CA LYS A 82 21.75 -3.18 -10.84
C LYS A 82 21.33 -3.36 -9.39
N VAL A 83 22.29 -3.32 -8.49
CA VAL A 83 22.04 -3.35 -7.04
C VAL A 83 21.64 -1.96 -6.55
N TYR A 84 20.55 -1.89 -5.80
CA TYR A 84 20.04 -0.68 -5.18
C TYR A 84 20.75 -0.38 -3.86
N PRO A 85 20.98 0.90 -3.51
CA PRO A 85 21.83 1.25 -2.37
C PRO A 85 21.39 0.67 -1.03
N CYS A 86 20.07 0.56 -0.78
CA CYS A 86 19.57 0.00 0.47
C CYS A 86 19.76 -1.53 0.60
N TYR A 87 19.92 -2.23 -0.52
CA TYR A 87 20.21 -3.67 -0.55
C TYR A 87 21.71 -3.97 -0.52
N HIS A 88 22.57 -2.98 -0.68
CA HIS A 88 24.00 -3.20 -0.74
C HIS A 88 24.56 -3.67 0.61
N GLN A 89 25.08 -4.89 0.63
CA GLN A 89 25.79 -5.44 1.78
C GLN A 89 27.24 -5.77 1.41
N ALA A 90 28.20 -5.18 2.12
CA ALA A 90 29.63 -5.28 1.79
C ALA A 90 30.18 -6.73 1.82
N SER A 91 29.54 -7.62 2.57
CA SER A 91 29.91 -9.05 2.66
C SER A 91 29.39 -9.90 1.50
N HIS A 92 28.59 -9.34 0.59
CA HIS A 92 27.95 -10.07 -0.51
C HIS A 92 28.48 -9.63 -1.87
N SER A 93 28.61 -10.59 -2.79
CA SER A 93 28.92 -10.29 -4.19
C SER A 93 27.72 -9.64 -4.90
N THR A 94 28.00 -8.86 -5.94
CA THR A 94 26.95 -8.26 -6.79
C THR A 94 25.97 -9.31 -7.34
N ALA A 95 26.44 -10.51 -7.68
CA ALA A 95 25.58 -11.58 -8.18
C ALA A 95 24.59 -12.09 -7.13
N GLN A 96 25.01 -12.20 -5.87
CA GLN A 96 24.13 -12.59 -4.76
C GLN A 96 23.10 -11.51 -4.46
N LEU A 97 23.53 -10.25 -4.46
CA LEU A 97 22.66 -9.10 -4.23
C LEU A 97 21.61 -8.97 -5.35
N LEU A 98 22.00 -9.12 -6.61
CA LEU A 98 21.05 -9.13 -7.74
C LEU A 98 20.11 -10.33 -7.71
N TRP A 99 20.57 -11.50 -7.26
CA TRP A 99 19.69 -12.65 -7.07
C TRP A 99 18.63 -12.36 -6.01
N PHE A 100 19.02 -11.72 -4.91
CA PHE A 100 18.10 -11.37 -3.84
C PHE A 100 17.09 -10.31 -4.28
N GLU A 101 17.54 -9.25 -4.97
CA GLU A 101 16.62 -8.27 -5.54
C GLU A 101 15.67 -8.90 -6.57
N ARG A 102 16.12 -9.84 -7.41
CA ARG A 102 15.19 -10.60 -8.27
C ARG A 102 14.14 -11.35 -7.46
N HIS A 103 14.53 -12.02 -6.37
CA HIS A 103 13.57 -12.67 -5.47
C HIS A 103 12.52 -11.69 -4.94
N GLU A 104 12.96 -10.54 -4.42
CA GLU A 104 12.06 -9.51 -3.90
C GLU A 104 11.14 -8.94 -4.98
N TRP A 105 11.66 -8.74 -6.19
CA TRP A 105 10.88 -8.27 -7.32
C TRP A 105 9.83 -9.29 -7.77
N GLU A 106 10.25 -10.50 -8.12
CA GLU A 106 9.39 -11.53 -8.69
C GLU A 106 8.28 -11.97 -7.72
N LYS A 107 8.61 -12.06 -6.43
CA LYS A 107 7.69 -12.57 -5.41
C LYS A 107 6.80 -11.48 -4.79
N HIS A 108 7.31 -10.26 -4.67
CA HIS A 108 6.64 -9.20 -3.91
C HIS A 108 6.38 -7.96 -4.78
N GLY A 109 7.42 -7.42 -5.41
CA GLY A 109 7.31 -6.20 -6.22
C GLY A 109 6.36 -6.31 -7.42
N ALA A 110 6.25 -7.50 -8.03
CA ALA A 110 5.33 -7.79 -9.13
C ALA A 110 3.83 -7.68 -8.76
N CYS A 111 3.50 -7.52 -7.48
CA CYS A 111 2.15 -7.27 -6.97
C CYS A 111 1.99 -5.90 -6.30
N ALA A 112 3.04 -5.07 -6.27
CA ALA A 112 3.08 -3.85 -5.46
C ALA A 112 2.44 -2.62 -6.13
N GLY A 113 1.85 -2.75 -7.32
CA GLY A 113 1.21 -1.65 -8.08
C GLY A 113 2.16 -0.60 -8.65
N VAL A 114 3.47 -0.79 -8.49
CA VAL A 114 4.55 0.07 -8.98
C VAL A 114 4.64 0.08 -10.50
N ALA A 115 5.33 1.07 -11.08
CA ALA A 115 5.46 1.16 -12.53
C ALA A 115 6.32 0.03 -13.13
N ASP A 116 7.45 -0.26 -12.49
CA ASP A 116 8.49 -1.20 -12.89
C ASP A 116 9.40 -1.53 -11.69
N GLU A 117 10.45 -2.32 -11.91
CA GLU A 117 11.40 -2.70 -10.86
C GLU A 117 12.14 -1.50 -10.27
N HIS A 118 12.41 -0.47 -11.08
CA HIS A 118 13.10 0.72 -10.63
C HIS A 118 12.27 1.56 -9.67
N ASP A 119 10.99 1.74 -9.96
CA ASP A 119 10.05 2.39 -9.06
C ASP A 119 9.91 1.60 -7.74
N TYR A 120 9.77 0.27 -7.81
CA TYR A 120 9.71 -0.58 -6.62
C TYR A 120 10.90 -0.36 -5.69
N PHE A 121 12.12 -0.61 -6.16
CA PHE A 121 13.30 -0.51 -5.29
C PHE A 121 13.59 0.92 -4.83
N THR A 122 13.25 1.93 -5.62
CA THR A 122 13.35 3.33 -5.19
C THR A 122 12.40 3.62 -4.03
N GLN A 123 11.16 3.12 -4.08
CA GLN A 123 10.21 3.23 -2.98
C GLN A 123 10.68 2.48 -1.73
N VAL A 124 11.13 1.23 -1.89
CA VAL A 124 11.66 0.42 -0.78
C VAL A 124 12.82 1.15 -0.09
N CYS A 125 13.81 1.64 -0.84
CA CYS A 125 14.93 2.36 -0.26
C CYS A 125 14.49 3.66 0.43
N SER A 126 13.53 4.39 -0.13
CA SER A 126 13.00 5.62 0.48
C SER A 126 12.31 5.33 1.82
N LEU A 127 11.51 4.27 1.91
CA LEU A 127 10.80 3.90 3.15
C LEU A 127 11.76 3.35 4.21
N THR A 128 12.80 2.65 3.78
CA THR A 128 13.79 2.00 4.65
C THR A 128 14.66 3.00 5.41
N GLN A 129 15.04 4.12 4.80
CA GLN A 129 16.16 4.94 5.27
C GLN A 129 16.06 5.34 6.76
N ALA A 130 14.94 5.91 7.18
CA ALA A 130 14.75 6.40 8.54
C ALA A 130 14.51 5.29 9.58
N PRO A 131 13.64 4.28 9.36
CA PRO A 131 13.48 3.18 10.32
C PRO A 131 14.73 2.30 10.43
N ALA A 132 15.41 1.99 9.32
CA ALA A 132 16.66 1.21 9.37
C ALA A 132 17.74 1.95 10.17
N LYS A 133 17.85 3.28 10.01
CA LYS A 133 18.74 4.09 10.85
C LYS A 133 18.37 4.00 12.34
N THR A 134 17.07 4.02 12.67
CA THR A 134 16.60 3.90 14.05
C THR A 134 17.00 2.56 14.66
N MET A 135 16.84 1.47 13.91
CA MET A 135 17.28 0.13 14.33
C MET A 135 18.80 0.06 14.45
N GLU A 136 19.56 0.64 13.50
CA GLU A 136 21.02 0.63 13.51
C GLU A 136 21.57 1.36 14.74
N ASP A 137 21.03 2.54 15.07
CA ASP A 137 21.43 3.28 16.27
C ASP A 137 21.17 2.46 17.56
N ALA A 138 20.04 1.74 17.62
CA ALA A 138 19.72 0.85 18.73
C ALA A 138 20.66 -0.36 18.78
N ARG A 139 20.97 -0.98 17.63
CA ARG A 139 21.92 -2.09 17.51
C ARG A 139 23.31 -1.67 17.98
N LEU A 140 23.81 -0.53 17.53
CA LEU A 140 25.11 0.03 17.95
C LEU A 140 25.14 0.36 19.45
N ALA A 141 24.00 0.63 20.07
CA ALA A 141 23.85 0.76 21.52
C ALA A 141 23.75 -0.59 22.27
N GLY A 142 23.96 -1.71 21.58
CA GLY A 142 23.94 -3.06 22.16
C GLY A 142 22.54 -3.60 22.43
N ARG A 143 21.50 -3.07 21.77
CA ARG A 143 20.13 -3.57 21.89
C ARG A 143 19.94 -4.84 21.05
N ASP A 144 19.14 -5.76 21.58
CA ASP A 144 18.61 -6.91 20.86
C ASP A 144 17.45 -6.50 19.94
N LEU A 145 16.84 -7.46 19.24
CA LEU A 145 15.71 -7.19 18.34
C LEU A 145 14.55 -6.49 19.03
N GLN A 146 14.19 -6.92 20.25
CA GLN A 146 13.12 -6.29 20.99
C GLN A 146 13.47 -4.83 21.32
N GLY A 147 14.71 -4.54 21.74
CA GLY A 147 15.15 -3.17 21.97
C GLY A 147 15.19 -2.31 20.69
N MET A 148 15.44 -2.90 19.52
CA MET A 148 15.31 -2.20 18.23
C MET A 148 13.84 -1.92 17.88
N ALA A 149 12.95 -2.88 18.09
CA ALA A 149 11.50 -2.70 17.94
C ALA A 149 10.97 -1.61 18.90
N ASP A 150 11.40 -1.59 20.16
CA ASP A 150 11.02 -0.56 21.11
C ASP A 150 11.50 0.84 20.66
N ALA A 151 12.71 0.93 20.08
CA ALA A 151 13.22 2.17 19.51
C ALA A 151 12.39 2.67 18.32
N LEU A 152 11.98 1.76 17.42
CA LEU A 152 11.07 2.05 16.32
C LEU A 152 9.70 2.53 16.81
N SER A 153 9.10 1.81 17.76
CA SER A 153 7.81 2.20 18.34
C SER A 153 7.89 3.58 19.00
N LYS A 154 8.96 3.86 19.76
CA LYS A 154 9.20 5.17 20.37
C LYS A 154 9.39 6.29 19.33
N ALA A 155 9.93 5.97 18.16
CA ALA A 155 10.06 6.88 17.04
C ALA A 155 8.74 7.05 16.23
N GLY A 156 7.67 6.34 16.62
CA GLY A 156 6.36 6.44 16.00
C GLY A 156 6.16 5.53 14.79
N TYR A 157 7.01 4.52 14.60
CA TYR A 157 6.83 3.55 13.52
C TYR A 157 5.79 2.48 13.88
N PRO A 158 4.86 2.16 12.96
CA PRO A 158 3.77 1.22 13.15
C PRO A 158 4.28 -0.21 13.00
N ILE A 159 4.70 -0.83 14.10
CA ILE A 159 5.17 -2.22 14.07
C ILE A 159 3.97 -3.14 13.87
N TRP A 160 3.96 -3.85 12.75
CA TRP A 160 3.01 -4.91 12.47
C TRP A 160 3.37 -6.20 13.21
N TYR A 161 4.64 -6.59 13.13
CA TYR A 161 5.13 -7.84 13.70
C TYR A 161 6.63 -7.76 14.00
N VAL A 162 7.06 -8.51 15.02
CA VAL A 162 8.47 -8.74 15.34
C VAL A 162 8.73 -10.23 15.17
N ASP A 163 9.54 -10.57 14.18
CA ASP A 163 9.88 -11.95 13.85
C ASP A 163 11.17 -12.36 14.56
N SER A 164 11.03 -13.08 15.68
CA SER A 164 12.18 -13.61 16.44
C SER A 164 12.83 -14.83 15.79
N GLU A 165 12.21 -15.46 14.79
CA GLU A 165 12.81 -16.64 14.14
C GLU A 165 13.94 -16.23 13.18
N THR A 166 13.74 -15.11 12.49
CA THR A 166 14.69 -14.55 11.51
C THR A 166 15.28 -13.21 11.94
N GLU A 167 14.94 -12.74 13.15
CA GLU A 167 15.40 -11.50 13.76
C GLU A 167 15.07 -10.25 12.94
N GLN A 168 13.79 -10.08 12.59
CA GLN A 168 13.28 -9.00 11.74
C GLN A 168 12.17 -8.18 12.40
N VAL A 169 12.02 -6.92 11.97
CA VAL A 169 10.88 -6.07 12.32
C VAL A 169 10.09 -5.72 11.06
N LEU A 170 8.79 -5.96 11.11
CA LEU A 170 7.86 -5.70 10.00
C LEU A 170 7.04 -4.46 10.34
N LEU A 171 7.14 -3.42 9.51
CA LEU A 171 6.41 -2.16 9.66
C LEU A 171 5.20 -2.14 8.73
N ALA A 172 4.03 -1.78 9.25
CA ALA A 172 2.81 -1.67 8.47
C ALA A 172 2.94 -0.54 7.41
N ALA A 173 2.52 -0.85 6.19
CA ALA A 173 2.57 0.07 5.06
C ALA A 173 1.34 -0.09 4.16
N CYS A 174 1.00 0.96 3.43
CA CYS A 174 -0.03 0.94 2.40
C CYS A 174 0.36 1.83 1.22
N ALA A 175 -0.28 1.65 0.07
CA ALA A 175 -0.11 2.54 -1.07
C ALA A 175 -1.42 3.19 -1.51
N GLY A 176 -1.33 4.47 -1.85
CA GLY A 176 -2.43 5.23 -2.43
C GLY A 176 -2.76 4.81 -3.86
N SER A 177 -3.77 5.46 -4.45
CA SER A 177 -4.14 5.26 -5.87
C SER A 177 -3.05 5.70 -6.87
N ASP A 178 -2.10 6.50 -6.41
CA ASP A 178 -0.89 6.87 -7.14
C ASP A 178 0.22 5.81 -7.05
N HIS A 179 -0.06 4.70 -6.36
CA HIS A 179 0.85 3.59 -6.09
C HIS A 179 2.13 4.00 -5.35
N ARG A 180 2.03 5.07 -4.55
CA ARG A 180 3.08 5.50 -3.64
C ARG A 180 2.87 4.87 -2.28
N TRP A 181 3.82 4.04 -1.89
CA TRP A 181 3.84 3.37 -0.60
C TRP A 181 4.25 4.33 0.52
N VAL A 182 3.59 4.21 1.66
CA VAL A 182 3.85 4.94 2.90
C VAL A 182 3.78 4.00 4.09
N ILE A 183 4.62 4.23 5.10
CA ILE A 183 4.53 3.55 6.39
C ILE A 183 3.40 4.22 7.20
N SER A 184 2.45 3.44 7.70
CA SER A 184 1.31 3.92 8.47
C SER A 184 0.72 2.82 9.35
N GLU A 185 0.06 3.19 10.45
CA GLU A 185 -0.76 2.24 11.20
C GLU A 185 -1.84 1.65 10.30
N ALA A 186 -2.13 0.35 10.48
CA ALA A 186 -3.14 -0.33 9.67
C ALA A 186 -4.54 0.30 9.83
N ALA A 187 -4.84 0.83 11.02
CA ALA A 187 -6.07 1.54 11.30
C ALA A 187 -6.20 2.86 10.48
N ASP A 188 -5.08 3.45 10.09
CA ASP A 188 -5.04 4.71 9.35
C ASP A 188 -5.00 4.51 7.84
N PHE A 189 -4.82 3.28 7.35
CA PHE A 189 -4.75 2.98 5.92
C PHE A 189 -5.91 3.58 5.10
N PRO A 190 -7.20 3.50 5.51
CA PRO A 190 -8.27 4.15 4.75
C PRO A 190 -8.08 5.66 4.61
N SER A 191 -7.56 6.34 5.63
CA SER A 191 -7.34 7.80 5.56
C SER A 191 -6.11 8.18 4.73
N LYS A 192 -5.09 7.31 4.71
CA LYS A 192 -3.78 7.58 4.08
C LYS A 192 -3.69 7.10 2.65
N CYS A 193 -4.34 5.98 2.36
CA CYS A 193 -4.12 5.17 1.17
C CYS A 193 -5.42 4.77 0.47
N ALA A 194 -6.60 5.07 1.04
CA ALA A 194 -7.79 5.00 0.20
C ALA A 194 -7.65 6.09 -0.85
N GLY A 195 -7.33 5.67 -2.06
CA GLY A 195 -7.48 6.51 -3.23
C GLY A 195 -8.94 6.94 -3.25
N GLY A 196 -9.16 8.24 -3.19
CA GLY A 196 -10.50 8.80 -3.34
C GLY A 196 -11.13 8.15 -4.56
N ARG A 197 -12.16 7.31 -4.36
CA ARG A 197 -13.26 7.40 -5.30
C ARG A 197 -13.53 8.90 -5.43
N PRO A 198 -13.76 9.46 -6.63
CA PRO A 198 -14.60 10.63 -6.65
C PRO A 198 -15.77 10.25 -5.76
N SER A 199 -15.99 10.97 -4.65
CA SER A 199 -17.33 11.05 -4.07
C SER A 199 -18.24 11.08 -5.28
N PRO A 200 -19.25 10.18 -5.44
CA PRO A 200 -20.08 10.16 -6.62
C PRO A 200 -20.36 11.61 -6.93
N GLY A 201 -19.73 12.12 -8.01
CA GLY A 201 -19.72 13.57 -8.23
C GLY A 201 -21.18 13.97 -8.15
N PRO A 202 -21.54 15.08 -7.46
CA PRO A 202 -22.94 15.44 -7.28
C PRO A 202 -23.62 15.16 -8.60
N SER A 203 -24.57 14.20 -8.61
CA SER A 203 -25.13 13.66 -9.85
C SER A 203 -25.30 14.84 -10.78
N PRO A 204 -24.71 14.83 -12.00
CA PRO A 204 -24.76 16.00 -12.86
C PRO A 204 -26.21 16.42 -12.86
N SER A 205 -26.46 17.63 -12.34
CA SER A 205 -27.80 18.19 -12.23
C SER A 205 -28.48 17.85 -13.53
N PRO A 206 -29.65 17.17 -13.53
CA PRO A 206 -30.26 16.67 -14.74
C PRO A 206 -30.16 17.75 -15.79
N GLY A 207 -29.38 17.47 -16.85
CA GLY A 207 -29.29 18.38 -17.98
C GLY A 207 -30.72 18.75 -18.36
N PRO A 208 -30.99 20.01 -18.72
CA PRO A 208 -32.35 20.49 -18.96
C PRO A 208 -33.12 19.44 -19.75
N ALA A 209 -34.19 18.93 -19.11
CA ALA A 209 -34.90 17.76 -19.59
C ALA A 209 -35.17 17.90 -21.09
N GLY A 210 -34.58 17.00 -21.89
CA GLY A 210 -34.83 16.94 -23.32
C GLY A 210 -33.84 17.67 -24.25
N THR A 211 -32.57 17.84 -23.87
CA THR A 211 -31.51 18.30 -24.81
C THR A 211 -30.33 17.32 -24.84
N CYS A 212 -29.80 17.02 -26.02
CA CYS A 212 -28.50 16.36 -26.19
C CYS A 212 -27.42 17.42 -26.46
N VAL A 213 -26.29 17.30 -25.78
CA VAL A 213 -25.10 18.15 -25.95
C VAL A 213 -23.97 17.28 -26.46
N HIS A 214 -23.20 17.79 -27.42
CA HIS A 214 -22.11 17.04 -28.03
C HIS A 214 -21.14 16.47 -26.98
N GLY A 215 -20.90 15.16 -27.06
CA GLY A 215 -20.02 14.43 -26.14
C GLY A 215 -20.59 14.20 -24.73
N GLN A 216 -21.85 14.57 -24.46
CA GLN A 216 -22.52 14.33 -23.18
C GLN A 216 -23.61 13.26 -23.29
N ARG A 217 -23.87 12.60 -22.17
CA ARG A 217 -24.95 11.60 -22.05
C ARG A 217 -26.31 12.31 -22.07
N GLY A 218 -27.14 12.04 -23.08
CA GLY A 218 -28.50 12.58 -23.18
C GLY A 218 -29.52 11.84 -22.28
N PRO A 219 -30.81 12.23 -22.38
CA PRO A 219 -31.92 11.58 -21.64
C PRO A 219 -32.04 10.08 -21.94
N ARG A 220 -32.66 9.32 -21.02
CA ARG A 220 -32.91 7.88 -21.24
C ARG A 220 -33.89 7.65 -22.38
N CYS A 221 -33.66 6.57 -23.13
CA CYS A 221 -34.52 6.11 -24.22
C CYS A 221 -34.51 4.58 -24.29
N HIS A 222 -35.58 4.04 -24.85
CA HIS A 222 -35.73 2.65 -25.26
C HIS A 222 -35.66 2.51 -26.78
N SER A 223 -36.08 3.53 -27.54
CA SER A 223 -35.99 3.59 -29.00
C SER A 223 -35.76 5.01 -29.51
N ASP A 224 -35.40 5.16 -30.79
CA ASP A 224 -35.14 6.46 -31.43
C ASP A 224 -36.34 7.43 -31.35
N SER A 225 -37.55 6.89 -31.28
CA SER A 225 -38.78 7.65 -31.04
C SER A 225 -38.75 8.47 -29.74
N ASP A 226 -38.07 7.98 -28.70
CA ASP A 226 -38.02 8.65 -27.40
C ASP A 226 -37.11 9.88 -27.44
N CYS A 227 -36.23 9.95 -28.44
CA CYS A 227 -35.33 11.06 -28.69
C CYS A 227 -35.91 12.06 -29.70
N SER A 228 -37.01 11.71 -30.35
CA SER A 228 -37.68 12.56 -31.33
C SER A 228 -38.31 13.76 -30.62
N GLY A 229 -37.92 14.97 -31.04
CA GLY A 229 -38.37 16.23 -30.44
C GLY A 229 -37.51 16.73 -29.28
N LEU A 230 -36.48 15.99 -28.88
CA LEU A 230 -35.47 16.49 -27.94
C LEU A 230 -34.43 17.32 -28.70
N LYS A 231 -34.10 18.50 -28.18
CA LYS A 231 -33.23 19.44 -28.88
C LYS A 231 -31.83 18.85 -29.03
N GLY A 232 -31.34 18.73 -30.26
CA GLY A 232 -30.00 18.22 -30.55
C GLY A 232 -29.83 16.70 -30.42
N CYS A 233 -30.89 15.95 -30.10
CA CYS A 233 -30.83 14.49 -30.10
C CYS A 233 -31.23 13.96 -31.48
N VAL A 234 -30.53 12.94 -31.96
CA VAL A 234 -30.79 12.32 -33.27
C VAL A 234 -31.32 10.89 -33.15
N ARG A 235 -30.96 10.15 -32.10
CA ARG A 235 -31.34 8.75 -31.91
C ARG A 235 -31.11 8.26 -30.48
N CYS A 236 -31.61 7.06 -30.19
CA CYS A 236 -31.24 6.30 -29.02
C CYS A 236 -29.94 5.53 -29.27
N SER A 237 -28.96 5.70 -28.38
CA SER A 237 -27.75 4.85 -28.40
C SER A 237 -28.06 3.47 -27.85
N HIS A 238 -27.24 2.47 -28.22
CA HIS A 238 -27.31 1.11 -27.64
C HIS A 238 -27.10 1.07 -26.12
N HIS A 239 -26.65 2.17 -25.50
CA HIS A 239 -26.51 2.32 -24.06
C HIS A 239 -27.78 2.87 -23.37
N GLY A 240 -28.91 2.96 -24.09
CA GLY A 240 -30.22 3.35 -23.58
C GLY A 240 -30.38 4.85 -23.30
N HIS A 241 -29.61 5.69 -23.99
CA HIS A 241 -29.61 7.14 -23.82
C HIS A 241 -29.56 7.86 -25.18
N CYS A 242 -30.29 8.96 -25.32
CA CYS A 242 -30.29 9.78 -26.52
C CYS A 242 -28.92 10.38 -26.76
N THR A 243 -28.56 10.54 -28.04
CA THR A 243 -27.26 11.06 -28.48
C THR A 243 -27.45 12.04 -29.64
N ASP A 244 -26.49 12.94 -29.84
CA ASP A 244 -26.39 13.84 -31.00
C ASP A 244 -25.63 13.20 -32.19
N VAL A 245 -25.11 11.99 -32.01
CA VAL A 245 -24.29 11.27 -33.00
C VAL A 245 -25.18 10.42 -33.92
N PRO A 246 -25.23 10.69 -35.25
CA PRO A 246 -25.97 9.86 -36.21
C PRO A 246 -25.35 8.47 -36.35
N ILE A 247 -26.12 7.50 -36.85
CA ILE A 247 -25.56 6.19 -37.24
C ILE A 247 -24.70 6.43 -38.48
N PHE A 248 -23.40 6.19 -38.39
CA PHE A 248 -22.55 6.12 -39.58
C PHE A 248 -22.78 4.74 -40.23
N GLU A 249 -22.97 4.70 -41.54
CA GLU A 249 -23.28 3.48 -42.33
C GLU A 249 -22.27 2.33 -42.15
N SER A 250 -21.10 2.57 -41.53
CA SER A 250 -20.10 1.55 -41.23
C SER A 250 -20.43 0.63 -40.04
N GLU A 251 -21.45 0.93 -39.21
CA GLU A 251 -21.86 0.06 -38.09
C GLU A 251 -23.01 -0.90 -38.43
N MET A 252 -23.51 -0.91 -39.68
CA MET A 252 -24.63 -1.75 -40.10
C MET A 252 -24.22 -3.14 -40.67
N LEU A 253 -22.93 -3.49 -40.59
CA LEU A 253 -22.35 -4.72 -41.15
C LEU A 253 -21.75 -5.67 -40.10
N VAL A 254 -22.26 -5.68 -38.87
CA VAL A 254 -21.95 -6.72 -37.87
C VAL A 254 -23.23 -7.44 -37.46
#